data_AF-A0A645CMW0-F1
#
_entry.id   AF-A0A645CMW0-F1
#
_cell.length_a   1.000
_cell.length_b   1.000
_cell.length_c   1.000
_cell.angle_alpha   90.00
_cell.angle_beta   90.00
_cell.angle_gamma   90.00
#
_symmetry.space_group_name_H-M   'P 1'
#
loop_
_entity.id
_entity.type
_entity.pdbx_description
1 polymer ?
#
loop_
_entity_poly.entity_id
_entity_poly.type
_entity_poly.pdbx_seq_one_letter_code
_entity_poly.pdbx_strand_id
1 'polypeptide(L)'
;MKLLEMLKQRPAPVAEVKSVIPKLTISFDKQYVEINEIKFELLKSDADILSDALRLIDESEKLDVTDEHAVLKNLRDMASYIDTILGVGALQKISGGVPVGFKKLQECMGVIVGAVYAAYQTSTASKYGV
;
A
#
# COMPACT_ATOMS: atom_id res chain seq x y z
N MET A 1 28.61 5.31 62.90
CA MET A 1 28.66 4.11 62.02
C MET A 1 27.33 3.96 61.30
N LYS A 2 27.12 4.65 60.17
CA LYS A 2 25.85 4.69 59.41
C LYS A 2 26.02 4.48 57.89
N LEU A 3 27.15 3.89 57.46
CA LEU A 3 27.41 3.63 56.04
C LEU A 3 27.22 2.16 55.63
N LEU A 4 27.43 1.19 56.54
CA LEU A 4 27.31 -0.24 56.22
C LEU A 4 25.86 -0.75 56.16
N GLU A 5 24.91 -0.10 56.83
CA GLU A 5 23.49 -0.49 56.77
C GLU A 5 22.79 -0.02 55.49
N MET A 6 23.28 1.05 54.86
CA MET A 6 22.71 1.58 53.61
C MET A 6 23.05 0.72 52.38
N LEU A 7 24.10 -0.12 52.46
CA LEU A 7 24.53 -0.99 51.36
C LEU A 7 23.84 -2.37 51.35
N LYS A 8 22.97 -2.68 52.33
CA LYS A 8 22.22 -3.94 52.40
C LYS A 8 20.87 -3.92 51.69
N GLN A 9 20.42 -2.79 51.17
CA GLN A 9 19.24 -2.72 50.31
C GLN A 9 19.66 -2.91 48.85
N ARG A 10 19.97 -4.15 48.47
CA ARG A 10 19.87 -4.54 47.07
C ARG A 10 18.40 -4.40 46.68
N PRO A 11 18.03 -3.61 45.66
CA PRO A 11 16.70 -3.71 45.11
C PRO A 11 16.50 -5.17 44.67
N ALA A 12 15.34 -5.74 44.99
CA ALA A 12 14.95 -7.07 44.57
C ALA A 12 15.16 -7.20 43.04
N PRO A 13 15.52 -8.39 42.53
CA PRO A 13 15.60 -8.60 41.08
C PRO A 13 14.26 -8.19 40.49
N VAL A 14 14.28 -7.14 39.66
CA VAL A 14 13.11 -6.71 38.91
C VAL A 14 12.72 -7.92 38.09
N ALA A 15 11.56 -8.52 38.41
CA ALA A 15 11.06 -9.67 37.70
C ALA A 15 11.10 -9.34 36.21
N GLU A 16 11.77 -10.18 35.42
CA GLU A 16 11.74 -10.07 33.96
C GLU A 16 10.28 -10.10 33.54
N VAL A 17 9.73 -8.94 33.19
CA VAL A 17 8.43 -8.87 32.54
C VAL A 17 8.67 -9.41 31.14
N LYS A 18 8.53 -10.74 30.99
CA LYS A 18 8.32 -11.36 29.69
C LYS A 18 7.01 -10.79 29.17
N SER A 19 7.13 -9.67 28.48
CA SER A 19 6.08 -9.12 27.63
C SER A 19 5.76 -10.19 26.59
N VAL A 20 4.77 -11.03 26.87
CA VAL A 20 4.17 -11.93 25.88
C VAL A 20 3.37 -11.04 24.94
N ILE A 21 4.05 -10.52 23.92
CA ILE A 21 3.43 -9.75 22.84
C ILE A 21 2.72 -10.76 21.92
N PRO A 22 1.47 -10.51 21.51
CA PRO A 22 0.63 -11.50 20.85
C PRO A 22 1.23 -11.97 19.51
N LYS A 23 1.25 -13.29 19.30
CA LYS A 23 1.51 -13.87 17.97
C LYS A 23 0.18 -13.92 17.21
N LEU A 24 -0.02 -12.95 16.34
CA LEU A 24 -1.20 -12.81 15.49
C LEU A 24 -0.91 -13.38 14.09
N THR A 25 -1.75 -14.30 13.63
CA THR A 25 -1.75 -14.77 12.24
C THR A 25 -3.19 -14.77 11.75
N ILE A 26 -3.48 -13.99 10.70
CA ILE A 26 -4.75 -13.99 10.01
C ILE A 26 -4.44 -14.13 8.51
N SER A 27 -5.08 -15.09 7.85
CA SER A 27 -4.94 -15.36 6.42
C SER A 27 -6.32 -15.52 5.81
N PHE A 28 -6.62 -14.65 4.87
CA PHE A 28 -7.67 -14.81 3.87
C PHE A 28 -6.93 -14.71 2.54
N ASP A 29 -7.22 -15.59 1.58
CA ASP A 29 -6.48 -15.71 0.32
C ASP A 29 -6.10 -14.34 -0.22
N LYS A 30 -4.80 -14.01 -0.16
CA LYS A 30 -4.33 -12.69 -0.52
C LYS A 30 -4.60 -12.48 -2.00
N GLN A 31 -5.37 -11.45 -2.29
CA GLN A 31 -5.58 -11.03 -3.66
C GLN A 31 -4.24 -10.54 -4.22
N TYR A 32 -3.94 -10.97 -5.43
CA TYR A 32 -2.74 -10.54 -6.14
C TYR A 32 -3.13 -10.04 -7.52
N VAL A 33 -2.31 -9.13 -8.05
CA VAL A 33 -2.33 -8.74 -9.45
C VAL A 33 -1.02 -9.15 -10.06
N GLU A 34 -1.06 -9.72 -11.26
CA GLU A 34 0.11 -10.08 -12.02
C GLU A 34 0.34 -9.04 -13.12
N ILE A 35 1.51 -8.40 -13.11
CA ILE A 35 1.91 -7.37 -14.09
C ILE A 35 3.29 -7.76 -14.62
N ASN A 36 3.42 -7.95 -15.93
CA ASN A 36 4.67 -8.38 -16.57
C ASN A 36 5.27 -9.65 -15.91
N GLU A 37 4.44 -10.67 -15.65
CA GLU A 37 4.84 -11.93 -14.96
C GLU A 37 5.28 -11.75 -13.49
N ILE A 38 5.13 -10.54 -12.94
CA ILE A 38 5.46 -10.23 -11.54
C ILE A 38 4.15 -10.22 -10.74
N LYS A 39 4.07 -11.07 -9.72
CA LYS A 39 2.94 -11.11 -8.79
C LYS A 39 3.13 -10.08 -7.68
N PHE A 40 2.15 -9.19 -7.56
CA PHE A 40 2.06 -8.20 -6.50
C PHE A 40 0.89 -8.56 -5.59
N GLU A 41 1.16 -8.77 -4.30
CA GLU A 41 0.10 -8.86 -3.30
C GLU A 41 -0.56 -7.48 -3.14
N LEU A 42 -1.89 -7.44 -3.18
CA LEU A 42 -2.63 -6.21 -2.93
C LEU A 42 -2.57 -5.85 -1.44
N LEU A 43 -2.13 -4.64 -1.13
CA LEU A 43 -2.03 -4.12 0.24
C LEU A 43 -3.28 -3.35 0.68
N LYS A 44 -4.22 -3.12 -0.24
CA LYS A 44 -5.51 -2.45 -0.01
C LYS A 44 -6.66 -3.34 -0.50
N SER A 45 -7.86 -3.10 0.05
CA SER A 45 -9.07 -3.75 -0.44
C SER A 45 -9.42 -3.28 -1.85
N ASP A 46 -10.16 -4.10 -2.59
CA ASP A 46 -10.71 -3.75 -3.91
C ASP A 46 -11.55 -2.46 -3.87
N ALA A 47 -12.40 -2.29 -2.85
CA ALA A 47 -13.20 -1.09 -2.64
C ALA A 47 -12.34 0.16 -2.43
N ASP A 48 -11.29 0.07 -1.59
CA ASP A 48 -10.38 1.19 -1.35
C ASP A 48 -9.61 1.57 -2.62
N ILE A 49 -9.14 0.56 -3.38
CA ILE A 49 -8.41 0.77 -4.63
C ILE A 49 -9.29 1.49 -5.64
N LEU A 50 -10.54 1.06 -5.82
CA LEU A 50 -11.48 1.70 -6.75
C LEU A 50 -11.82 3.13 -6.32
N SER A 51 -12.11 3.36 -5.03
CA SER A 51 -12.45 4.68 -4.51
C SER A 51 -11.31 5.68 -4.69
N ASP A 52 -10.10 5.30 -4.29
CA ASP A 52 -8.91 6.15 -4.39
C ASP A 52 -8.53 6.41 -5.85
N ALA A 53 -8.64 5.40 -6.72
CA ALA A 53 -8.35 5.54 -8.13
C ALA A 53 -9.31 6.50 -8.83
N LEU A 54 -10.62 6.40 -8.56
CA LEU A 54 -11.62 7.33 -9.10
C LEU A 54 -11.33 8.76 -8.66
N ARG A 55 -10.96 8.96 -7.39
CA ARG A 55 -10.55 10.28 -6.89
C ARG A 55 -9.32 10.82 -7.63
N LEU A 56 -8.28 9.99 -7.80
CA LEU A 56 -7.05 10.40 -8.49
C LEU A 56 -7.28 10.71 -9.97
N ILE A 57 -8.18 9.97 -10.63
CA ILE A 57 -8.58 10.23 -12.03
C ILE A 57 -9.33 11.56 -12.11
N ASP A 58 -10.32 11.80 -11.25
CA ASP A 58 -11.08 13.06 -11.21
C ASP A 58 -10.18 14.28 -10.92
N GLU A 59 -9.20 14.13 -10.02
CA GLU A 59 -8.16 15.14 -9.77
C GLU A 59 -7.25 15.36 -10.98
N SER A 60 -7.00 14.33 -11.78
CA SER A 60 -6.20 14.43 -13.01
C SER A 60 -6.96 15.07 -14.16
N GLU A 61 -8.27 14.82 -14.29
CA GLU A 61 -9.12 15.42 -15.34
C GLU A 61 -9.37 16.92 -15.10
N LYS A 62 -9.45 17.34 -13.84
CA LYS A 62 -9.60 18.75 -13.44
C LYS A 62 -8.28 19.53 -13.46
N LEU A 63 -7.18 18.86 -13.79
CA LEU A 63 -5.86 19.45 -13.72
C LEU A 63 -5.66 20.47 -14.85
N ASP A 64 -5.20 21.66 -14.49
CA ASP A 64 -4.72 22.62 -15.47
C ASP A 64 -3.37 22.13 -16.03
N VAL A 65 -3.39 21.65 -17.27
CA VAL A 65 -2.21 21.13 -17.97
C VAL A 65 -1.16 22.21 -18.27
N THR A 66 -1.52 23.49 -18.13
CA THR A 66 -0.58 24.61 -18.29
C THR A 66 0.20 24.92 -17.00
N ASP A 67 -0.23 24.39 -15.85
CA ASP A 67 0.51 24.46 -14.59
C ASP A 67 1.41 23.23 -14.42
N GLU A 68 2.69 23.39 -14.80
CA GLU A 68 3.71 22.34 -14.68
C GLU A 68 3.88 21.80 -13.26
N HIS A 69 3.69 22.64 -12.23
CA HIS A 69 3.81 22.20 -10.83
C HIS A 69 2.64 21.29 -10.43
N ALA A 70 1.42 21.63 -10.87
CA ALA A 70 0.25 20.79 -10.64
C ALA A 70 0.40 19.42 -11.33
N VAL A 71 0.90 19.39 -12.57
CA VAL A 71 1.17 18.16 -13.33
C VAL A 71 2.20 17.28 -12.63
N LEU A 72 3.33 17.86 -12.20
CA LEU A 72 4.38 17.13 -11.50
C LEU A 72 3.94 16.60 -10.13
N LYS A 73 3.08 17.34 -9.43
CA LYS A 73 2.51 16.86 -8.16
C LYS A 73 1.58 15.67 -8.38
N ASN A 74 0.66 15.78 -9.33
CA ASN A 74 -0.29 14.70 -9.66
C ASN A 74 0.46 13.41 -10.07
N LEU A 75 1.51 13.55 -10.89
CA LEU A 75 2.44 12.46 -11.24
C LEU A 75 3.01 11.73 -10.02
N ARG A 76 3.55 12.51 -9.08
CA ARG A 76 4.16 11.98 -7.89
C ARG A 76 3.14 11.28 -7.01
N ASP A 77 1.94 11.84 -6.90
CA ASP A 77 0.85 11.28 -6.12
C ASP A 77 0.38 9.95 -6.71
N MET A 78 0.20 9.86 -8.04
CA MET A 78 -0.12 8.61 -8.73
C MET A 78 0.99 7.56 -8.59
N ALA A 79 2.27 7.95 -8.73
CA ALA A 79 3.40 7.04 -8.58
C ALA A 79 3.50 6.49 -7.15
N SER A 80 3.34 7.37 -6.16
CA SER A 80 3.31 6.99 -4.74
C SER A 80 2.11 6.10 -4.42
N TYR A 81 0.99 6.31 -5.10
CA TYR A 81 -0.20 5.50 -4.91
C TYR A 81 0.03 4.05 -5.38
N ILE A 82 0.66 3.85 -6.55
CA ILE A 82 1.03 2.51 -7.04
C ILE A 82 1.86 1.75 -6.01
N ASP A 83 2.85 2.41 -5.40
CA ASP A 83 3.66 1.79 -4.34
C ASP A 83 2.86 1.54 -3.05
N THR A 84 1.79 2.29 -2.79
CA THR A 84 0.90 2.07 -1.65
C THR A 84 0.03 0.83 -1.84
N ILE A 85 -0.42 0.55 -3.06
CA ILE A 85 -1.31 -0.58 -3.36
C ILE A 85 -0.54 -1.90 -3.62
N LEU A 86 0.64 -1.82 -4.25
CA LEU A 86 1.43 -3.00 -4.67
C LEU A 86 2.73 -3.19 -3.88
N GLY A 87 3.04 -2.27 -2.97
CA GLY A 87 4.25 -2.28 -2.15
C GLY A 87 5.38 -1.41 -2.71
N VAL A 88 6.32 -1.07 -1.82
CA VAL A 88 7.42 -0.14 -2.12
C VAL A 88 8.24 -0.61 -3.33
N GLY A 89 8.47 0.32 -4.28
CA GLY A 89 9.23 0.07 -5.50
C GLY A 89 8.47 -0.77 -6.54
N ALA A 90 7.16 -0.93 -6.41
CA ALA A 90 6.34 -1.64 -7.39
C ALA A 90 6.44 -0.97 -8.77
N LEU A 91 6.37 0.37 -8.82
CA LEU A 91 6.49 1.09 -10.09
C LEU A 91 7.84 0.82 -10.78
N GLN A 92 8.93 0.79 -10.00
CA GLN A 92 10.28 0.50 -10.51
C GLN A 92 10.41 -0.93 -11.02
N LYS A 93 9.77 -1.91 -10.35
CA LYS A 93 9.72 -3.31 -10.79
C LYS A 93 8.93 -3.45 -12.08
N ILE A 94 7.77 -2.80 -12.18
CA ILE A 94 6.92 -2.78 -13.39
C ILE A 94 7.67 -2.16 -14.57
N SER A 95 8.42 -1.09 -14.33
CA SER A 95 9.16 -0.38 -15.38
C SER A 95 10.54 -0.97 -15.73
N GLY A 96 10.98 -2.01 -15.03
CA GLY A 96 12.32 -2.58 -15.20
C GLY A 96 13.45 -1.61 -14.84
N GLY A 97 13.20 -0.67 -13.92
CA GLY A 97 14.16 0.36 -13.51
C GLY A 97 14.26 1.57 -14.44
N VAL A 98 13.44 1.62 -15.50
CA VAL A 98 13.41 2.75 -16.44
C VAL A 98 12.52 3.87 -15.88
N PRO A 99 12.92 5.16 -16.00
CA PRO A 99 12.06 6.28 -15.67
C PRO A 99 10.72 6.21 -16.40
N VAL A 100 9.62 6.37 -15.67
CA VAL A 100 8.25 6.30 -16.21
C VAL A 100 7.72 7.72 -16.43
N GLY A 101 7.36 8.03 -17.67
CA GLY A 101 6.70 9.31 -18.01
C GLY A 101 5.20 9.29 -17.71
N PHE A 102 4.58 10.47 -17.71
CA PHE A 102 3.16 10.71 -17.38
C PHE A 102 2.19 9.72 -18.00
N LYS A 103 2.23 9.62 -19.33
CA LYS A 103 1.33 8.74 -20.07
C LYS A 103 1.42 7.29 -19.61
N LYS A 104 2.63 6.77 -19.41
CA LYS A 104 2.85 5.37 -19.02
C LYS A 104 2.46 5.11 -17.57
N LEU A 105 2.58 6.12 -16.71
CA LEU A 105 2.10 6.06 -15.33
C LEU A 105 0.56 5.96 -15.28
N GLN A 106 -0.12 6.81 -16.07
CA GLN A 106 -1.57 6.76 -16.22
C GLN A 106 -2.04 5.42 -16.81
N GLU A 107 -1.34 4.91 -17.83
CA GLU A 107 -1.62 3.58 -18.40
C GLU A 107 -1.46 2.47 -17.35
N CYS A 108 -0.38 2.48 -16.54
CA CYS A 108 -0.20 1.52 -15.47
C CYS A 108 -1.33 1.59 -14.43
N MET A 109 -1.70 2.80 -14.01
CA MET A 109 -2.81 3.00 -13.09
C MET A 109 -4.12 2.48 -13.68
N GLY A 110 -4.41 2.82 -14.93
CA GLY A 110 -5.61 2.37 -15.64
C GLY A 110 -5.70 0.84 -15.75
N VAL A 111 -4.59 0.16 -16.03
CA VAL A 111 -4.54 -1.31 -16.07
C VAL A 111 -4.81 -1.91 -14.69
N ILE A 112 -4.21 -1.38 -13.63
CA ILE A 112 -4.41 -1.89 -12.27
C ILE A 112 -5.87 -1.71 -11.85
N VAL A 113 -6.43 -0.52 -12.06
CA VAL A 113 -7.81 -0.20 -11.71
C VAL A 113 -8.78 -1.02 -12.54
N GLY A 114 -8.51 -1.19 -13.84
CA GLY A 114 -9.31 -2.03 -14.73
C GLY A 114 -9.30 -3.50 -14.29
N ALA A 115 -8.15 -4.03 -13.89
CA ALA A 115 -8.02 -5.39 -13.38
C ALA A 115 -8.79 -5.59 -12.06
N VAL A 116 -8.69 -4.64 -11.12
CA VAL A 116 -9.44 -4.66 -9.86
C VAL A 116 -10.94 -4.55 -10.11
N TYR A 117 -11.37 -3.67 -11.02
CA TYR A 117 -12.77 -3.52 -11.39
C TYR A 117 -13.34 -4.80 -12.03
N ALA A 118 -12.61 -5.43 -12.95
CA ALA A 118 -13.01 -6.68 -13.57
C ALA A 118 -13.11 -7.83 -12.53
N ALA A 119 -12.17 -7.90 -11.59
CA ALA A 119 -12.22 -8.84 -10.48
C ALA A 119 -13.43 -8.58 -9.55
N TYR A 120 -13.73 -7.30 -9.28
CA TYR A 120 -14.89 -6.89 -8.48
C TYR A 120 -16.22 -7.28 -9.16
N GLN A 121 -16.37 -7.01 -10.46
CA GLN A 121 -17.55 -7.42 -11.23
C GLN A 121 -17.73 -8.94 -11.23
N THR A 122 -16.65 -9.70 -11.42
CA THR A 122 -16.69 -11.17 -11.43
C THR A 122 -17.06 -11.73 -10.05
N SER A 123 -16.50 -11.15 -8.98
CA SER A 123 -16.78 -11.52 -7.58
C SER A 123 -18.22 -11.20 -7.17
N THR A 124 -18.73 -10.04 -7.56
CA THR A 124 -20.12 -9.63 -7.30
C THR A 124 -21.12 -10.44 -8.11
N ALA A 125 -20.86 -10.68 -9.40
CA ALA A 125 -21.67 -11.60 -10.22
C ALA A 125 -21.68 -13.02 -9.63
N SER A 126 -20.54 -13.51 -9.13
CA SER A 126 -20.46 -14.84 -8.51
C SER A 126 -21.17 -14.92 -7.15
N LYS A 127 -21.18 -13.82 -6.36
CA LYS A 127 -21.84 -13.77 -5.04
C LYS A 127 -23.34 -13.46 -5.12
N TYR A 128 -23.78 -12.72 -6.13
CA TYR A 128 -25.15 -12.20 -6.22
C TYR A 128 -25.91 -12.64 -7.49
N GLY A 129 -25.29 -13.40 -8.39
CA GLY A 129 -25.95 -14.04 -9.53
C GLY A 129 -26.57 -13.08 -10.55
N VAL A 130 -25.86 -11.99 -10.88
CA VAL A 130 -26.26 -11.07 -11.95
C VAL A 130 -25.66 -11.51 -13.28
#